data_AF-B4J5J7-F1
#
_entry.id   AF-B4J5J7-F1
#
_cell.length_a   1.000
_cell.length_b   1.000
_cell.length_c   1.000
_cell.angle_alpha   90.00
_cell.angle_beta   90.00
_cell.angle_gamma   90.00
#
_symmetry.space_group_name_H-M   'P 1'
#
loop_
_entity.id
_entity.type
_entity.pdbx_description
1 polymer ?
#
loop_
_entity_poly.entity_id
_entity_poly.type
_entity_poly.pdbx_seq_one_letter_code
_entity_poly.pdbx_strand_id
1 'polypeptide(L)'
;MKKFLILVVACTLGVARADVSHLNLPTTPVPHAHASPYVFSYQAGRAPGHVDHQHTEVSDGSGVIRGAFSYVDPSHQVRTVQYVADENGFHPQLSHKLEDSEAVKAAKQRHFADYNRIAQEHASQHTHGQASHIAAAPQGSAAVIHATQKHLNAFDRIAAEHAAIGRQQEAQRLALAAQSDHSEIDNGQYRP
;
A
#
# COMPACT_ATOMS: atom_id res chain seq x y z
N MET A 1 31.78 41.35 -16.64
CA MET A 1 31.49 39.91 -16.37
C MET A 1 30.19 39.66 -15.58
N LYS A 2 29.33 40.66 -15.37
CA LYS A 2 28.05 40.54 -14.62
C LYS A 2 26.79 40.42 -15.50
N LYS A 3 26.95 40.46 -16.84
CA LYS A 3 25.83 40.38 -17.79
C LYS A 3 25.65 39.00 -18.44
N PHE A 4 26.64 38.10 -18.32
CA PHE A 4 26.56 36.73 -18.87
C PHE A 4 25.99 35.69 -17.90
N LEU A 5 26.00 35.96 -16.60
CA LEU A 5 25.49 35.01 -15.60
C LEU A 5 23.95 34.99 -15.53
N ILE A 6 23.29 36.09 -15.91
CA ILE A 6 21.82 36.22 -15.85
C ILE A 6 21.15 35.43 -16.99
N LEU A 7 21.84 35.21 -18.11
CA LEU A 7 21.27 34.50 -19.26
C LEU A 7 21.23 32.97 -19.08
N VAL A 8 22.10 32.40 -18.23
CA VAL A 8 22.18 30.94 -18.04
C VAL A 8 21.14 30.43 -17.03
N VAL A 9 20.77 31.24 -16.03
CA VAL A 9 19.78 30.87 -15.01
C VAL A 9 18.33 30.96 -15.54
N ALA A 10 18.08 31.76 -16.57
CA ALA A 10 16.76 31.86 -17.19
C ALA A 10 16.40 30.67 -18.10
N CYS A 11 17.37 29.85 -18.50
CA CYS A 11 17.17 28.77 -19.49
C CYS A 11 16.85 27.39 -18.89
N THR A 12 16.85 27.21 -17.57
CA THR A 12 16.57 25.91 -16.92
C THR A 12 15.19 25.80 -16.27
N LEU A 13 14.37 26.86 -16.32
CA LEU A 13 12.99 26.88 -15.81
C LEU A 13 11.94 26.49 -16.87
N GLY A 14 12.37 25.93 -18.00
CA GLY A 14 11.49 25.35 -19.01
C GLY A 14 11.17 23.88 -18.73
N VAL A 15 10.72 23.53 -17.52
CA VAL A 15 10.10 22.22 -17.31
C VAL A 15 8.73 22.30 -17.99
N ALA A 16 8.67 21.83 -19.24
CA ALA A 16 7.44 21.60 -19.96
C ALA A 16 6.51 20.76 -19.07
N ARG A 17 5.51 21.43 -18.47
CA ARG A 17 4.33 20.76 -17.94
C ARG A 17 3.59 20.24 -19.16
N ALA A 18 3.87 19.00 -19.56
CA ALA A 18 3.09 18.32 -20.57
C ALA A 18 1.68 18.13 -20.00
N ASP A 19 0.78 19.03 -20.37
CA ASP A 19 -0.62 18.94 -20.01
C ASP A 19 -1.27 17.83 -20.84
N VAL A 20 -1.52 16.70 -20.21
CA VAL A 20 -2.17 15.52 -20.80
C VAL A 20 -3.68 15.50 -20.52
N SER A 21 -4.27 16.57 -19.97
CA SER A 21 -5.71 16.62 -19.66
C SER A 21 -6.62 16.50 -20.89
N HIS A 22 -6.10 16.77 -22.09
CA HIS A 22 -6.79 16.59 -23.36
C HIS A 22 -6.82 15.12 -23.84
N LEU A 23 -6.04 14.23 -23.22
CA LEU A 23 -6.10 12.79 -23.47
C LEU A 23 -7.30 12.20 -22.73
N ASN A 24 -8.51 12.54 -23.19
CA ASN A 24 -9.69 11.79 -22.84
C ASN A 24 -9.68 10.48 -23.65
N LEU A 25 -8.84 9.53 -23.24
CA LEU A 25 -8.86 8.19 -23.82
C LEU A 25 -10.22 7.59 -23.46
N PRO A 26 -11.05 7.20 -24.44
CA PRO A 26 -12.19 6.36 -24.14
C PRO A 26 -11.65 5.05 -23.56
N THR A 27 -11.77 4.88 -22.25
CA THR A 27 -11.71 3.57 -21.62
C THR A 27 -13.01 2.87 -21.98
N THR A 28 -13.10 2.38 -23.22
CA THR A 28 -14.09 1.35 -23.55
C THR A 28 -13.87 0.26 -22.50
N PRO A 29 -14.85 -0.02 -21.62
CA PRO A 29 -14.75 -1.19 -20.76
C PRO A 29 -14.68 -2.36 -21.72
N VAL A 30 -13.52 -2.98 -21.85
CA VAL A 30 -13.39 -4.19 -22.66
C VAL A 30 -14.38 -5.16 -22.05
N PRO A 31 -15.42 -5.60 -22.78
CA PRO A 31 -16.30 -6.64 -22.27
C PRO A 31 -15.39 -7.80 -21.91
N HIS A 32 -15.35 -8.20 -20.65
CA HIS A 32 -14.66 -9.43 -20.27
C HIS A 32 -15.36 -10.54 -21.06
N ALA A 33 -14.73 -10.96 -22.16
CA ALA A 33 -15.19 -12.12 -22.89
C ALA A 33 -15.26 -13.26 -21.89
N HIS A 34 -16.41 -13.95 -21.84
CA HIS A 34 -16.53 -15.15 -21.05
C HIS A 34 -15.41 -16.12 -21.47
N ALA A 35 -14.73 -16.72 -20.49
CA ALA A 35 -13.70 -17.71 -20.78
C ALA A 35 -14.36 -18.86 -21.55
N SER A 36 -13.78 -19.28 -22.67
CA SER A 36 -14.28 -20.46 -23.39
C SER A 36 -13.85 -21.73 -22.64
N PRO A 37 -14.73 -22.74 -22.51
CA PRO A 37 -14.35 -24.00 -21.91
C PRO A 37 -13.29 -24.71 -22.76
N TYR A 38 -12.36 -25.41 -22.11
CA TYR A 38 -11.34 -26.20 -22.77
C TYR A 38 -10.90 -27.39 -21.91
N VAL A 39 -10.28 -28.36 -22.56
CA VAL A 39 -9.56 -29.47 -21.93
C VAL A 39 -8.18 -29.51 -22.56
N PHE A 40 -7.16 -29.59 -21.73
CA PHE A 40 -5.76 -29.64 -22.13
C PHE A 40 -5.04 -30.78 -21.41
N SER A 41 -4.19 -31.50 -22.14
CA SER A 41 -3.34 -32.53 -21.54
C SER A 41 -2.10 -32.77 -22.38
N TYR A 42 -0.97 -33.03 -21.73
CA TYR A 42 0.23 -33.52 -22.39
C TYR A 42 0.99 -34.53 -21.53
N GLN A 43 1.86 -35.29 -22.20
CA GLN A 43 2.85 -36.16 -21.56
C GLN A 43 4.19 -35.93 -22.26
N ALA A 44 5.27 -35.88 -21.47
CA ALA A 44 6.61 -35.65 -21.97
C ALA A 44 7.64 -36.52 -21.23
N GLY A 45 8.76 -36.76 -21.89
CA GLY A 45 9.84 -37.63 -21.46
C GLY A 45 11.21 -37.06 -21.77
N ARG A 46 12.20 -37.23 -20.88
CA ARG A 46 13.61 -36.92 -21.19
C ARG A 46 14.29 -37.93 -22.15
N ALA A 47 13.69 -39.09 -22.37
CA ALA A 47 14.21 -40.13 -23.26
C ALA A 47 13.09 -40.77 -24.10
N PRO A 48 13.37 -41.23 -25.34
CA PRO A 48 12.38 -41.90 -26.17
C PRO A 48 11.74 -43.09 -25.45
N GLY A 49 10.41 -43.14 -25.41
CA GLY A 49 9.65 -44.21 -24.75
C GLY A 49 9.48 -44.07 -23.23
N HIS A 50 9.97 -42.98 -22.62
CA HIS A 50 9.76 -42.69 -21.21
C HIS A 50 8.83 -41.50 -21.02
N VAL A 51 7.99 -41.52 -19.99
CA VAL A 51 7.18 -40.37 -19.56
C VAL A 51 7.56 -40.02 -18.14
N ASP A 52 8.09 -38.82 -17.93
CA ASP A 52 8.50 -38.32 -16.63
C ASP A 52 7.85 -36.98 -16.26
N HIS A 53 7.10 -36.38 -17.19
CA HIS A 53 6.25 -35.22 -16.94
C HIS A 53 4.86 -35.45 -17.53
N GLN A 54 3.83 -35.12 -16.76
CA GLN A 54 2.44 -35.19 -17.22
C GLN A 54 1.69 -33.97 -16.72
N HIS A 55 0.69 -33.54 -17.48
CA HIS A 55 -0.17 -32.43 -17.11
C HIS A 55 -1.56 -32.60 -17.71
N THR A 56 -2.56 -32.24 -16.94
CA THR A 56 -3.98 -32.22 -17.33
C THR A 56 -4.65 -31.00 -16.72
N GLU A 57 -5.43 -30.30 -17.51
CA GLU A 57 -6.14 -29.09 -17.09
C GLU A 57 -7.50 -29.00 -17.79
N VAL A 58 -8.50 -28.49 -17.07
CA VAL A 58 -9.84 -28.25 -17.57
C VAL A 58 -10.35 -26.89 -17.08
N SER A 59 -11.02 -26.18 -17.98
CA SER A 59 -11.90 -25.06 -17.62
C SER A 59 -13.28 -25.28 -18.22
N ASP A 60 -14.30 -24.98 -17.44
CA ASP A 60 -15.70 -24.97 -17.86
C ASP A 60 -16.15 -23.59 -18.37
N GLY A 61 -15.22 -22.63 -18.49
CA GLY A 61 -15.52 -21.26 -18.90
C GLY A 61 -16.07 -20.37 -17.78
N SER A 62 -16.16 -20.88 -16.54
CA SER A 62 -16.55 -20.09 -15.36
C SER A 62 -15.50 -19.07 -14.90
N GLY A 63 -14.30 -19.11 -15.50
CA GLY A 63 -13.11 -18.41 -15.00
C GLY A 63 -12.31 -19.23 -13.98
N VAL A 64 -12.82 -20.39 -13.56
CA VAL A 64 -12.07 -21.36 -12.75
C VAL A 64 -11.36 -22.38 -13.64
N ILE A 65 -10.10 -22.65 -13.32
CA ILE A 65 -9.27 -23.65 -14.00
C ILE A 65 -8.84 -24.69 -12.97
N ARG A 66 -9.01 -25.97 -13.29
CA ARG A 66 -8.64 -27.08 -12.42
C ARG A 66 -7.67 -27.98 -13.18
N GLY A 67 -6.58 -28.35 -12.52
CA GLY A 67 -5.60 -29.20 -13.18
C GLY A 67 -4.71 -29.95 -12.20
N ALA A 68 -3.87 -30.78 -12.78
CA ALA A 68 -2.80 -31.45 -12.09
C ALA A 68 -1.60 -31.57 -13.01
N PHE A 69 -0.41 -31.43 -12.45
CA PHE A 69 0.83 -31.81 -13.12
C PHE A 69 1.66 -32.71 -12.23
N SER A 70 2.44 -33.58 -12.84
CA SER A 70 3.37 -34.45 -12.14
C SER A 70 4.72 -34.54 -12.84
N TYR A 71 5.78 -34.68 -12.05
CA TYR A 71 7.14 -34.85 -12.54
C TYR A 71 7.96 -35.79 -11.65
N VAL A 72 9.01 -36.39 -12.20
CA VAL A 72 10.00 -37.16 -11.43
C VAL A 72 11.13 -36.22 -10.96
N ASP A 73 11.31 -36.11 -9.65
CA ASP A 73 12.36 -35.27 -9.05
C ASP A 73 13.76 -35.92 -9.09
N PRO A 74 14.83 -35.19 -8.72
CA PRO A 74 16.19 -35.74 -8.66
C PRO A 74 16.38 -36.88 -7.64
N SER A 75 15.44 -37.05 -6.70
CA SER A 75 15.40 -38.18 -5.76
C SER A 75 14.61 -39.37 -6.30
N HIS A 76 14.25 -39.34 -7.59
CA HIS A 76 13.44 -40.33 -8.30
C HIS A 76 12.04 -40.55 -7.70
N GLN A 77 11.50 -39.55 -7.00
CA GLN A 77 10.12 -39.56 -6.50
C GLN A 77 9.21 -38.80 -7.45
N VAL A 78 8.00 -39.32 -7.66
CA VAL A 78 6.96 -38.59 -8.39
C VAL A 78 6.37 -37.51 -7.49
N ARG A 79 6.48 -36.27 -7.94
CA ARG A 79 5.85 -35.10 -7.33
C ARG A 79 4.61 -34.77 -8.13
N THR A 80 3.48 -34.63 -7.45
CA THR A 80 2.21 -34.26 -8.07
C THR A 80 1.68 -33.01 -7.40
N VAL A 81 1.21 -32.08 -8.20
CA VAL A 81 0.55 -30.87 -7.75
C VAL A 81 -0.82 -30.82 -8.41
N GLN A 82 -1.87 -30.89 -7.60
CA GLN A 82 -3.23 -30.58 -8.01
C GLN A 82 -3.47 -29.11 -7.72
N TYR A 83 -4.24 -28.42 -8.55
CA TYR A 83 -4.51 -27.01 -8.31
C TYR A 83 -5.89 -26.57 -8.78
N VAL A 84 -6.33 -25.47 -8.19
CA VAL A 84 -7.47 -24.68 -8.62
C VAL A 84 -6.97 -23.25 -8.80
N ALA A 85 -7.16 -22.67 -9.98
CA ALA A 85 -6.96 -21.26 -10.22
C ALA A 85 -8.34 -20.60 -10.34
N ASP A 86 -8.62 -19.63 -9.49
CA ASP A 86 -9.88 -18.88 -9.44
C ASP A 86 -9.62 -17.38 -9.30
N GLU A 87 -10.68 -16.59 -9.09
CA GLU A 87 -10.59 -15.13 -8.92
C GLU A 87 -9.70 -14.69 -7.75
N ASN A 88 -9.51 -15.55 -6.74
CA ASN A 88 -8.67 -15.29 -5.57
C ASN A 88 -7.22 -15.76 -5.77
N GLY A 89 -6.88 -16.31 -6.94
CA GLY A 89 -5.53 -16.71 -7.31
C GLY A 89 -5.37 -18.22 -7.48
N PHE A 90 -4.13 -18.69 -7.26
CA PHE A 90 -3.72 -20.08 -7.51
C PHE A 90 -3.58 -20.86 -6.20
N HIS A 91 -4.30 -21.98 -6.11
CA HIS A 91 -4.40 -22.82 -4.90
C HIS A 91 -3.82 -24.21 -5.16
N PRO A 92 -2.51 -24.43 -4.92
CA PRO A 92 -1.87 -25.72 -5.14
C PRO A 92 -2.01 -26.66 -3.93
N GLN A 93 -2.19 -27.94 -4.21
CA GLN A 93 -2.17 -29.05 -3.28
C GLN A 93 -1.05 -30.00 -3.70
N LEU A 94 0.03 -30.01 -2.93
CA LEU A 94 1.20 -30.83 -3.20
C LEU A 94 1.00 -32.23 -2.61
N SER A 95 1.44 -33.26 -3.33
CA SER A 95 1.44 -34.65 -2.84
C SER A 95 2.47 -34.94 -1.75
N HIS A 96 3.33 -33.97 -1.44
CA HIS A 96 4.47 -34.14 -0.54
C HIS A 96 4.63 -32.93 0.36
N LYS A 97 5.32 -33.14 1.49
CA LYS A 97 5.65 -32.07 2.43
C LYS A 97 6.84 -31.28 1.89
N LEU A 98 6.71 -29.95 1.93
CA LEU A 98 7.83 -29.04 1.70
C LEU A 98 8.72 -29.08 2.94
N GLU A 99 9.91 -29.64 2.78
CA GLU A 99 10.94 -29.64 3.82
C GLU A 99 12.06 -28.69 3.40
N ASP A 100 12.45 -27.78 4.30
CA ASP A 100 13.62 -26.95 4.08
C ASP A 100 14.88 -27.82 4.07
N SER A 101 15.82 -27.53 3.18
CA SER A 101 17.15 -28.12 3.25
C SER A 101 17.88 -27.68 4.53
N GLU A 102 18.87 -28.45 4.99
CA GLU A 102 19.66 -28.10 6.18
C GLU A 102 20.31 -26.72 6.07
N ALA A 103 20.77 -26.34 4.87
CA ALA A 103 21.30 -25.01 4.62
C ALA A 103 20.24 -23.90 4.78
N VAL A 104 19.01 -24.15 4.33
CA VAL A 104 17.89 -23.21 4.48
C VAL A 104 17.47 -23.11 5.95
N LYS A 105 17.39 -24.24 6.67
CA LYS A 105 17.13 -24.25 8.12
C LYS A 105 18.18 -23.44 8.89
N ALA A 106 19.46 -23.69 8.63
CA ALA A 106 20.56 -22.97 9.27
C ALA A 106 20.55 -21.47 8.91
N ALA A 107 20.17 -21.10 7.69
CA ALA A 107 20.01 -19.70 7.29
C ALA A 107 18.85 -19.02 8.04
N LYS A 108 17.69 -19.67 8.16
CA LYS A 108 16.55 -19.17 8.95
C LYS A 108 16.93 -18.97 10.42
N GLN A 109 17.66 -19.94 11.01
CA GLN A 109 18.13 -19.85 12.39
C GLN A 109 19.10 -18.68 12.61
N ARG A 110 20.10 -18.53 11.73
CA ARG A 110 21.04 -17.40 11.78
C ARG A 110 20.30 -16.07 11.67
N HIS A 111 19.40 -15.96 10.71
CA HIS A 111 18.60 -14.75 10.53
C HIS A 111 17.77 -14.41 11.77
N PHE A 112 17.12 -15.41 12.38
CA PHE A 112 16.37 -15.21 13.63
C PHE A 112 17.27 -14.78 14.79
N ALA A 113 18.45 -15.38 14.93
CA ALA A 113 19.42 -15.00 15.95
C ALA A 113 19.92 -13.56 15.76
N ASP A 114 20.26 -13.18 14.53
CA ASP A 114 20.70 -11.83 14.19
C ASP A 114 19.60 -10.80 14.42
N TYR A 115 18.35 -11.10 14.02
CA TYR A 115 17.21 -10.24 14.27
C TYR A 115 17.04 -9.98 15.77
N ASN A 116 17.07 -11.04 16.59
CA ASN A 116 16.90 -10.92 18.04
C ASN A 116 18.07 -10.15 18.68
N ARG A 117 19.30 -10.41 18.23
CA ARG A 117 20.49 -9.71 18.70
C ARG A 117 20.39 -8.21 18.37
N ILE A 118 20.07 -7.86 17.13
CA ILE A 118 19.90 -6.46 16.72
C ILE A 118 18.75 -5.82 17.52
N ALA A 119 17.62 -6.50 17.70
CA ALA A 119 16.53 -5.99 18.53
C ALA A 119 16.98 -5.69 19.98
N GLN A 120 17.80 -6.55 20.58
CA GLN A 120 18.37 -6.35 21.92
C GLN A 120 19.43 -5.24 21.96
N GLU A 121 20.30 -5.17 20.97
CA GLU A 121 21.28 -4.09 20.81
C GLU A 121 20.57 -2.76 20.71
N HIS A 122 19.53 -2.64 19.88
CA HIS A 122 18.73 -1.43 19.77
C HIS A 122 17.96 -1.11 21.06
N ALA A 123 17.48 -2.12 21.80
CA ALA A 123 16.85 -1.90 23.11
C ALA A 123 17.84 -1.41 24.17
N SER A 124 19.12 -1.82 24.10
CA SER A 124 20.16 -1.50 25.09
C SER A 124 21.01 -0.27 24.74
N GLN A 125 21.19 0.04 23.46
CA GLN A 125 21.99 1.17 22.97
C GLN A 125 21.39 2.55 23.29
N HIS A 126 20.15 2.62 23.77
CA HIS A 126 19.62 3.84 24.41
C HIS A 126 20.30 4.16 25.77
N THR A 127 21.29 3.38 26.21
CA THR A 127 21.96 3.52 27.51
C THR A 127 23.45 3.88 27.37
N HIS A 128 23.80 4.89 26.57
CA HIS A 128 25.13 5.50 26.66
C HIS A 128 25.01 7.01 26.83
N GLY A 129 24.65 7.40 28.06
CA GLY A 129 24.55 8.78 28.51
C GLY A 129 23.89 8.90 29.90
N GLN A 130 24.55 8.34 30.92
CA GLN A 130 24.32 8.57 32.37
C GLN A 130 23.03 8.03 33.02
N ALA A 131 23.23 6.98 33.82
CA ALA A 131 22.55 6.57 35.06
C ALA A 131 20.99 6.53 35.14
N SER A 132 20.52 5.33 35.49
CA SER A 132 19.35 4.99 36.34
C SER A 132 17.92 5.13 35.78
N HIS A 133 17.33 3.94 35.56
CA HIS A 133 15.95 3.51 35.88
C HIS A 133 14.75 4.37 35.44
N ILE A 134 14.01 3.90 34.43
CA ILE A 134 12.59 3.49 34.44
C ILE A 134 12.17 3.30 32.97
N ALA A 135 11.37 2.28 32.68
CA ALA A 135 10.84 1.95 31.36
C ALA A 135 10.39 3.19 30.57
N ALA A 136 11.20 3.60 29.60
CA ALA A 136 10.89 4.73 28.73
C ALA A 136 10.83 4.23 27.29
N ALA A 137 9.66 4.41 26.68
CA ALA A 137 9.41 4.21 25.25
C ALA A 137 10.53 4.82 24.37
N PRO A 138 10.71 4.35 23.11
CA PRO A 138 11.77 4.82 22.22
C PRO A 138 11.81 6.34 22.17
N GLN A 139 12.88 6.93 22.71
CA GLN A 139 13.07 8.37 22.71
C GLN A 139 13.62 8.76 21.33
N GLY A 140 12.87 9.59 20.60
CA GLY A 140 13.30 10.12 19.31
C GLY A 140 14.63 10.88 19.43
N SER A 141 15.40 10.95 18.34
CA SER A 141 16.62 11.79 18.32
C SER A 141 16.29 13.25 18.66
N ALA A 142 17.27 14.04 19.13
CA ALA A 142 17.03 15.45 19.47
C ALA A 142 16.36 16.25 18.34
N ALA A 143 16.69 15.93 17.08
CA ALA A 143 16.05 16.51 15.91
C ALA A 143 14.58 16.10 15.78
N VAL A 144 14.26 14.83 16.06
CA VAL A 144 12.88 14.32 16.07
C VAL A 144 12.09 14.97 17.20
N ILE A 145 12.65 15.04 18.42
CA ILE A 145 12.00 15.71 19.56
C ILE A 145 11.72 17.18 19.22
N HIS A 146 12.69 17.88 18.65
CA HIS A 146 12.51 19.27 18.23
C HIS A 146 11.45 19.40 17.13
N ALA A 147 11.43 18.50 16.14
CA ALA A 147 10.42 18.48 15.09
C ALA A 147 9.02 18.20 15.65
N THR A 148 8.89 17.24 16.57
CA THR A 148 7.66 16.94 17.30
C THR A 148 7.19 18.15 18.10
N GLN A 149 8.07 18.80 18.85
CA GLN A 149 7.70 20.00 19.62
C GLN A 149 7.25 21.15 18.71
N LYS A 150 7.97 21.38 17.61
CA LYS A 150 7.57 22.37 16.60
C LYS A 150 6.19 22.05 16.04
N HIS A 151 5.90 20.78 15.80
CA HIS A 151 4.62 20.34 15.27
C HIS A 151 3.48 20.49 16.28
N LEU A 152 3.69 20.13 17.54
CA LEU A 152 2.73 20.33 18.62
C LEU A 152 2.39 21.81 18.80
N ASN A 153 3.41 22.67 18.86
CA ASN A 153 3.21 24.12 18.95
C ASN A 153 2.44 24.68 17.74
N ALA A 154 2.66 24.13 16.54
CA ALA A 154 1.91 24.54 15.35
C ALA A 154 0.44 24.10 15.42
N PHE A 155 0.16 22.90 15.93
CA PHE A 155 -1.20 22.41 16.17
C PHE A 155 -1.96 23.30 17.15
N ASP A 156 -1.37 23.62 18.30
CA ASP A 156 -1.99 24.49 19.31
C ASP A 156 -2.33 25.87 18.75
N ARG A 157 -1.42 26.43 17.96
CA ARG A 157 -1.63 27.72 17.30
C ARG A 157 -2.81 27.68 16.33
N ILE A 158 -2.87 26.68 15.45
CA ILE A 158 -3.95 26.54 14.46
C ILE A 158 -5.29 26.33 15.17
N ALA A 159 -5.32 25.51 16.23
CA ALA A 159 -6.53 25.30 17.03
C ALA A 159 -7.04 26.61 17.66
N ALA A 160 -6.13 27.43 18.21
CA ALA A 160 -6.48 28.73 18.78
C ALA A 160 -7.00 29.72 17.71
N GLU A 161 -6.37 29.75 16.53
CA GLU A 161 -6.81 30.56 15.40
C GLU A 161 -8.23 30.15 14.95
N HIS A 162 -8.49 28.85 14.80
CA HIS A 162 -9.81 28.34 14.40
C HIS A 162 -10.89 28.62 15.46
N ALA A 163 -10.57 28.52 16.75
CA ALA A 163 -11.50 28.89 17.83
C ALA A 163 -11.84 30.40 17.81
N ALA A 164 -10.89 31.26 17.45
CA ALA A 164 -11.16 32.69 17.29
C ALA A 164 -12.08 32.96 16.09
N ILE A 165 -11.82 32.32 14.95
CA ILE A 165 -12.66 32.43 13.74
C ILE A 165 -14.08 31.93 14.03
N GLY A 166 -14.23 30.80 14.73
CA GLY A 166 -15.54 30.27 15.11
C GLY A 166 -16.35 31.25 15.96
N ARG A 167 -15.72 31.88 16.97
CA ARG A 167 -16.37 32.93 17.77
C ARG A 167 -16.77 34.15 16.94
N GLN A 168 -15.92 34.56 16.00
CA GLN A 168 -16.23 35.68 15.09
C GLN A 168 -17.43 35.35 14.22
N GLN A 169 -17.48 34.14 13.64
CA GLN A 169 -18.59 33.69 12.81
C GLN A 169 -19.89 33.55 13.59
N GLU A 170 -19.84 33.05 14.83
CA GLU A 170 -21.03 32.97 15.69
C GLU A 170 -21.54 34.37 16.07
N ALA A 171 -20.66 35.29 16.42
CA ALA A 171 -21.03 36.68 16.69
C ALA A 171 -21.65 37.35 15.46
N GLN A 172 -21.09 37.11 14.26
CA GLN A 172 -21.67 37.58 13.00
C GLN A 172 -23.06 36.98 12.76
N ARG A 173 -23.24 35.68 13.00
CA ARG A 173 -24.54 34.99 12.87
C ARG A 173 -25.58 35.56 13.83
N LEU A 174 -25.21 35.79 15.09
CA LEU A 174 -26.10 36.38 16.10
C LEU A 174 -26.44 37.84 15.77
N ALA A 175 -25.47 38.63 15.30
CA ALA A 175 -25.72 40.00 14.85
C ALA A 175 -26.68 40.04 13.65
N LEU A 176 -26.52 39.11 12.70
CA LEU A 176 -27.43 38.97 11.57
C LEU A 176 -28.83 38.52 12.01
N ALA A 177 -28.93 37.56 12.94
CA ALA A 177 -30.21 37.10 13.50
C ALA A 177 -30.94 38.22 14.27
N ALA A 178 -30.21 39.01 15.06
CA ALA A 178 -30.78 40.17 15.75
C ALA A 178 -31.26 41.27 14.77
N GLN A 179 -30.60 41.40 13.61
CA GLN A 179 -31.08 42.27 12.54
C GLN A 179 -32.33 41.71 11.83
N SER A 180 -32.47 40.39 11.69
CA SER A 180 -33.64 39.77 11.05
C SER A 180 -34.89 39.74 11.94
N ASP A 181 -34.75 39.56 13.25
CA ASP A 181 -35.90 39.60 14.19
C ASP A 181 -36.57 40.98 14.24
N HIS A 182 -35.86 42.05 13.87
CA HIS A 182 -36.44 43.39 13.79
C HIS A 182 -37.20 43.67 12.47
N SER A 183 -37.23 42.72 11.53
CA SER A 183 -37.94 42.84 10.24
C SER A 183 -39.27 42.09 10.17
N GLU A 184 -39.71 41.44 11.26
CA GLU A 184 -40.98 40.70 11.31
C GLU A 184 -41.99 41.34 12.28
N ILE A 185 -42.17 42.67 12.19
CA ILE A 185 -43.42 43.31 12.65
C ILE A 185 -43.77 44.44 11.67
N ASP A 186 -44.98 44.36 11.11
CA ASP A 186 -45.72 45.40 10.37
C ASP A 186 -45.36 45.56 8.87
N ASN A 187 -46.14 45.03 7.92
CA ASN A 187 -47.50 45.47 7.68
C ASN A 187 -48.30 44.39 6.92
N GLY A 188 -49.12 43.64 7.66
CA GLY A 188 -50.32 43.02 7.10
C GLY A 188 -51.34 44.12 6.82
N GLN A 189 -51.26 44.77 5.68
CA GLN A 189 -52.31 45.65 5.18
C GLN A 189 -52.91 45.08 3.90
N TYR A 190 -53.95 44.27 4.12
CA TYR A 190 -54.98 43.96 3.15
C TYR A 190 -55.62 45.26 2.63
N ARG A 191 -55.67 45.42 1.31
CA ARG A 191 -56.54 46.36 0.62
C ARG A 191 -57.23 45.61 -0.53
N PRO A 192 -58.54 45.87 -0.73
CA PRO A 192 -59.53 44.96 -1.33
C PRO A 192 -59.28 44.60 -2.80
#